data_AF-A0A941W254-F1
#
_entry.id   AF-A0A941W254-F1
#
_cell.length_a   1.000
_cell.length_b   1.000
_cell.length_c   1.000
_cell.angle_alpha   90.00
_cell.angle_beta   90.00
_cell.angle_gamma   90.00
#
_symmetry.space_group_name_H-M   'P 1'
#
loop_
_entity.id
_entity.type
_entity.pdbx_description
1 polymer ?
#
loop_
_entity_poly.entity_id
_entity_poly.type
_entity_poly.pdbx_seq_one_letter_code
_entity_poly.pdbx_strand_id
1 'polypeptide(L)'
;MRKLFVVLAIASCISFVVQGSFLRDVDAKTYAEHSTKGKTGLVASSVITSAAYFPFKAAYAVLGGVTSGLTYIVTMSKESETAHRIATRAFTGDWYIHPNILTSHEELNFSGPDDISP
;
A
#
# COMPACT_ATOMS: atom_id res chain seq x y z
N MET A 1 27.72 23.42 16.29
CA MET A 1 26.99 22.58 15.30
C MET A 1 26.02 21.58 15.95
N ARG A 2 26.43 20.75 16.93
CA ARG A 2 25.55 19.78 17.62
C ARG A 2 24.24 20.37 18.19
N LYS A 3 24.30 21.54 18.85
CA LYS A 3 23.10 22.20 19.43
C LYS A 3 22.12 22.70 18.36
N LEU A 4 22.61 23.09 17.19
CA LEU A 4 21.78 23.57 16.07
C LEU A 4 20.99 22.40 15.44
N PHE A 5 21.63 21.24 15.27
CA PHE A 5 21.00 20.03 14.77
C PHE A 5 19.88 19.53 15.69
N VAL A 6 20.08 19.57 17.01
CA VAL A 6 19.07 19.16 17.99
C VAL A 6 17.85 20.08 17.95
N VAL A 7 18.05 21.39 17.84
CA VAL A 7 16.95 22.37 17.74
C VAL A 7 16.16 22.18 16.45
N LEU A 8 16.84 21.93 15.32
CA LEU A 8 16.19 21.64 14.04
C LEU A 8 15.38 20.34 14.07
N ALA A 9 15.93 19.28 14.68
CA ALA A 9 15.22 18.00 14.83
C ALA A 9 13.97 18.14 15.71
N ILE A 10 14.05 18.89 16.82
CA ILE A 10 12.91 19.15 17.70
C ILE A 10 11.85 20.00 17.00
N ALA A 11 12.26 21.06 16.29
CA ALA A 11 11.33 21.89 15.51
C ALA A 11 10.60 21.07 14.44
N SER A 12 11.31 20.21 13.72
CA SER A 12 10.71 19.28 12.74
C SER A 12 9.71 18.32 13.40
N CYS A 13 10.06 17.76 14.56
CA CYS A 13 9.18 16.87 15.31
C CYS A 13 7.89 17.58 15.78
N ILE A 14 8.01 18.81 16.29
CA ILE A 14 6.85 19.64 16.70
C ILE A 14 5.97 19.97 15.50
N SER A 15 6.56 20.33 14.35
CA SER A 15 5.79 20.58 13.12
C SER A 15 5.02 19.33 12.66
N PHE A 16 5.58 18.14 12.84
CA PHE A 16 4.92 16.88 12.49
C PHE A 16 3.73 16.57 13.42
N VAL A 17 3.87 16.86 14.73
CA VAL A 17 2.80 16.63 15.72
C VAL A 17 1.65 17.64 15.59
N VAL A 18 1.94 18.90 15.24
CA VAL A 18 0.91 19.94 15.02
C VAL A 18 0.02 19.61 13.81
N GLN A 19 0.57 19.02 12.74
CA GLN A 19 -0.22 18.58 11.59
C GLN A 19 -1.24 17.48 11.96
N GLY A 20 -0.88 16.57 12.87
CA GLY A 20 -1.76 15.48 13.31
C GLY A 20 -2.98 15.93 14.12
N SER A 21 -2.98 17.15 14.68
CA SER A 21 -4.07 17.64 15.53
C SER A 21 -5.18 18.39 14.77
N PHE A 22 -4.92 18.82 13.53
CA PHE A 22 -5.86 19.64 12.74
C PHE A 22 -6.85 18.85 11.87
N LEU A 23 -6.73 17.52 11.77
CA LEU A 23 -7.54 16.69 10.86
C LEU A 23 -8.71 15.95 11.55
N ARG A 24 -9.17 16.41 12.72
CA ARG A 24 -10.13 15.66 13.55
C ARG A 24 -11.60 15.76 13.13
N ASP A 25 -11.95 16.48 12.08
CA ASP A 25 -13.34 16.63 11.63
C ASP A 25 -13.43 16.71 10.10
N VAL A 26 -12.99 15.64 9.43
CA VAL A 26 -13.34 15.41 8.02
C VAL A 26 -14.37 14.28 8.03
N ASP A 27 -15.62 14.64 7.82
CA ASP A 27 -16.67 13.70 7.40
C ASP A 27 -16.11 12.94 6.18
N ALA A 28 -15.66 11.71 6.40
CA ALA A 28 -15.00 10.92 5.39
C ALA A 28 -16.08 10.49 4.40
N LYS A 29 -16.22 11.26 3.33
CA LYS A 29 -17.13 10.95 2.22
C LYS A 29 -16.46 9.93 1.31
N THR A 30 -17.26 9.03 0.75
CA THR A 30 -16.75 8.12 -0.28
C THR A 30 -16.39 8.93 -1.53
N TYR A 31 -15.51 8.41 -2.41
CA TYR A 31 -15.13 9.09 -3.65
C TYR A 31 -16.34 9.57 -4.45
N ALA A 32 -17.42 8.78 -4.49
CA ALA A 32 -18.63 9.09 -5.25
C ALA A 32 -19.33 10.37 -4.78
N GLU A 33 -19.23 10.69 -3.48
CA GLU A 33 -19.93 11.78 -2.79
C GLU A 33 -19.15 13.10 -2.78
N HIS A 34 -17.88 13.08 -3.19
CA HIS A 34 -17.08 14.30 -3.31
C HIS A 34 -17.56 15.20 -4.46
N SER A 35 -17.46 16.52 -4.28
CA SER A 35 -17.67 17.49 -5.38
C SER A 35 -16.66 17.27 -6.52
N THR A 36 -16.92 17.79 -7.72
CA THR A 36 -16.02 17.64 -8.89
C THR A 36 -14.57 18.01 -8.56
N LYS A 37 -14.34 19.11 -7.81
CA LYS A 37 -13.00 19.53 -7.38
C LYS A 37 -12.36 18.50 -6.43
N GLY A 38 -13.13 17.94 -5.51
CA GLY A 38 -12.66 16.90 -4.59
C GLY A 38 -12.28 15.61 -5.32
N LYS A 39 -13.10 15.17 -6.29
CA LYS A 39 -12.81 14.00 -7.12
C LYS A 39 -11.50 14.15 -7.90
N THR A 40 -11.27 15.31 -8.52
CA THR A 40 -10.01 15.59 -9.24
C THR A 40 -8.79 15.50 -8.31
N GLY A 41 -8.88 16.09 -7.11
CA GLY A 41 -7.81 16.00 -6.11
C GLY A 41 -7.52 14.55 -5.71
N LEU A 42 -8.56 13.77 -5.43
CA LEU A 42 -8.44 12.36 -5.06
C LEU A 42 -7.82 11.51 -6.17
N VAL A 43 -8.25 11.70 -7.43
CA VAL A 43 -7.66 11.01 -8.59
C VAL A 43 -6.19 11.38 -8.76
N ALA A 44 -5.83 12.67 -8.66
CA ALA A 44 -4.43 13.10 -8.76
C ALA A 44 -3.57 12.46 -7.65
N SER A 45 -4.06 12.45 -6.41
CA SER A 45 -3.37 11.80 -5.29
C SER A 45 -3.28 10.28 -5.45
N SER A 46 -4.32 9.65 -6.00
CA SER A 46 -4.35 8.21 -6.31
C SER A 46 -3.28 7.86 -7.33
N VAL A 47 -3.14 8.64 -8.41
CA VAL A 47 -2.11 8.41 -9.44
C VAL A 47 -0.70 8.58 -8.86
N ILE A 48 -0.44 9.67 -8.13
CA ILE A 48 0.88 9.94 -7.54
C ILE A 48 1.26 8.84 -6.55
N THR A 49 0.33 8.47 -5.66
CA THR A 49 0.57 7.42 -4.66
C THR A 49 0.75 6.06 -5.34
N SER A 50 -0.03 5.75 -6.38
CA SER A 50 0.12 4.52 -7.18
C SER A 50 1.47 4.45 -7.86
N ALA A 51 1.96 5.55 -8.43
CA ALA A 51 3.26 5.60 -9.07
C ALA A 51 4.40 5.31 -8.08
N ALA A 52 4.29 5.80 -6.84
CA ALA A 52 5.24 5.50 -5.78
C ALA A 52 5.08 4.07 -5.24
N TYR A 53 3.86 3.56 -5.13
CA TYR A 53 3.52 2.23 -4.62
C TYR A 53 3.92 1.09 -5.57
N PHE A 54 3.69 1.28 -6.87
CA PHE A 54 3.83 0.24 -7.89
C PHE A 54 5.22 -0.43 -7.91
N PRO A 55 6.36 0.29 -7.83
CA PRO A 55 7.67 -0.33 -7.75
C PRO A 55 7.84 -1.31 -6.58
N PHE A 56 7.27 -0.99 -5.41
CA PHE A 56 7.33 -1.87 -4.24
C PHE A 56 6.48 -3.13 -4.43
N LYS A 57 5.27 -2.97 -4.98
CA LYS A 57 4.40 -4.09 -5.31
C LYS A 57 5.04 -5.00 -6.38
N ALA A 58 5.65 -4.41 -7.40
CA ALA A 58 6.36 -5.15 -8.44
C ALA A 58 7.56 -5.93 -7.87
N ALA A 59 8.36 -5.30 -6.99
CA ALA A 59 9.46 -5.98 -6.32
C ALA A 59 8.97 -7.16 -5.48
N TYR A 60 7.88 -6.97 -4.72
CA TYR A 60 7.25 -8.04 -3.95
C TYR A 60 6.76 -9.19 -4.83
N ALA A 61 6.11 -8.88 -5.97
CA ALA A 61 5.65 -9.89 -6.93
C ALA A 61 6.83 -10.70 -7.52
N VAL A 62 7.93 -10.04 -7.88
CA VAL A 62 9.16 -10.71 -8.38
C VAL A 62 9.74 -11.64 -7.31
N LEU A 63 9.90 -11.15 -6.08
CA LEU A 63 10.42 -11.97 -4.98
C LEU A 63 9.51 -13.16 -4.66
N GLY A 64 8.19 -12.96 -4.66
CA GLY A 64 7.22 -14.02 -4.47
C GLY A 64 7.23 -15.05 -5.60
N GLY A 65 7.38 -14.63 -6.86
CA GLY A 65 7.53 -15.53 -8.00
C GLY A 65 8.80 -16.40 -7.91
N VAL A 66 9.94 -15.80 -7.55
CA VAL A 66 11.19 -16.55 -7.31
C VAL A 66 11.02 -17.54 -6.17
N THR A 67 10.43 -17.11 -5.05
CA THR A 67 10.22 -17.96 -3.86
C THR A 67 9.25 -19.11 -4.16
N SER A 68 8.18 -18.85 -4.90
CA SER A 68 7.24 -19.87 -5.37
C SER A 68 7.93 -20.90 -6.26
N GLY A 69 8.70 -20.45 -7.26
CA GLY A 69 9.44 -21.34 -8.15
C GLY A 69 10.48 -22.20 -7.42
N LEU A 70 11.23 -21.61 -6.48
CA LEU A 70 12.18 -22.34 -5.64
C LEU A 70 11.45 -23.39 -4.77
N THR A 71 10.33 -23.03 -4.16
CA THR A 71 9.51 -23.96 -3.37
C THR A 71 9.07 -25.15 -4.22
N TYR A 72 8.57 -24.89 -5.44
CA TYR A 72 8.12 -25.92 -6.36
C TYR A 72 9.25 -26.88 -6.77
N ILE A 73 10.43 -26.33 -7.12
CA ILE A 73 11.59 -27.12 -7.58
C ILE A 73 12.22 -27.92 -6.44
N VAL A 74 12.52 -27.27 -5.30
CA VAL A 74 13.22 -27.90 -4.17
C VAL A 74 12.40 -29.02 -3.54
N THR A 75 11.07 -28.88 -3.51
CA THR A 75 10.17 -29.90 -2.97
C THR A 75 9.83 -31.00 -3.98
N MET A 76 10.39 -30.95 -5.19
CA MET A 76 10.07 -31.86 -6.30
C MET A 76 8.56 -31.97 -6.52
N SER A 77 7.88 -30.82 -6.59
CA SER A 77 6.43 -30.70 -6.78
C SER A 77 5.54 -31.21 -5.64
N LYS A 78 6.10 -31.76 -4.55
CA LYS A 78 5.31 -32.25 -3.40
C LYS A 78 4.54 -31.13 -2.70
N GLU A 79 5.08 -29.92 -2.70
CA GLU A 79 4.47 -28.72 -2.10
C GLU A 79 3.96 -27.74 -3.16
N SER A 80 3.34 -28.25 -4.23
CA SER A 80 2.83 -27.44 -5.33
C SER A 80 1.76 -26.45 -4.89
N GLU A 81 0.90 -26.84 -3.95
CA GLU A 81 -0.14 -25.97 -3.36
C GLU A 81 0.49 -24.81 -2.59
N THR A 82 1.53 -25.08 -1.79
CA THR A 82 2.26 -24.03 -1.07
C THR A 82 2.96 -23.08 -2.04
N ALA A 83 3.60 -23.60 -3.10
CA ALA A 83 4.19 -22.77 -4.15
C ALA A 83 3.13 -21.91 -4.86
N HIS A 84 1.96 -22.46 -5.17
CA HIS A 84 0.85 -21.74 -5.77
C HIS A 84 0.33 -20.63 -4.85
N ARG A 85 0.13 -20.93 -3.55
CA ARG A 85 -0.29 -19.94 -2.55
C ARG A 85 0.68 -18.76 -2.44
N ILE A 86 1.99 -19.03 -2.46
CA ILE A 86 3.01 -17.97 -2.48
C ILE A 86 2.87 -17.08 -3.71
N ALA A 87 2.71 -17.68 -4.90
CA ALA A 87 2.52 -16.92 -6.13
C ALA A 87 1.22 -16.09 -6.10
N THR A 88 0.11 -16.69 -5.70
CA THR A 88 -1.19 -16.00 -5.59
C THR A 88 -1.09 -14.82 -4.65
N ARG A 89 -0.50 -14.98 -3.46
CA ARG A 89 -0.28 -13.89 -2.51
C ARG A 89 0.57 -12.75 -3.07
N ALA A 90 1.56 -13.08 -3.90
CA ALA A 90 2.50 -12.10 -4.46
C ALA A 90 1.94 -11.33 -5.67
N PHE A 91 1.24 -12.03 -6.57
CA PHE A 91 0.75 -11.45 -7.83
C PHE A 91 -0.67 -10.88 -7.75
N THR A 92 -1.46 -11.25 -6.73
CA THR A 92 -2.82 -10.71 -6.54
C THR A 92 -2.87 -9.64 -5.45
N GLY A 93 -4.05 -9.12 -5.14
CA GLY A 93 -4.26 -7.90 -4.35
C GLY A 93 -4.19 -6.64 -5.22
N ASP A 94 -4.11 -5.48 -4.56
CA ASP A 94 -4.23 -4.19 -5.24
C ASP A 94 -2.92 -3.80 -5.93
N TRP A 95 -3.01 -3.48 -7.22
CA TRP A 95 -1.89 -3.03 -8.06
C TRP A 95 -1.82 -1.50 -8.23
N TYR A 96 -2.89 -0.80 -7.85
CA TYR A 96 -2.96 0.65 -7.83
C TYR A 96 -3.79 1.09 -6.63
N ILE A 97 -3.60 2.33 -6.22
CA ILE A 97 -4.29 2.92 -5.07
C ILE A 97 -5.58 3.56 -5.56
N HIS A 98 -6.73 2.92 -5.35
CA HIS A 98 -8.02 3.49 -5.68
C HIS A 98 -8.36 4.70 -4.78
N PRO A 99 -9.07 5.75 -5.26
CA PRO A 99 -9.45 6.90 -4.45
C PRO A 99 -10.17 6.56 -3.13
N ASN A 100 -10.97 5.49 -3.09
CA ASN A 100 -11.65 5.05 -1.86
C ASN A 100 -10.68 4.55 -0.78
N ILE A 101 -9.49 4.09 -1.16
CA ILE A 101 -8.43 3.71 -0.22
C ILE A 101 -7.90 4.96 0.48
N LEU A 102 -7.75 6.07 -0.26
CA LEU A 102 -7.31 7.35 0.29
C LEU A 102 -8.35 8.01 1.20
N THR A 103 -9.63 7.70 1.00
CA THR A 103 -10.72 8.14 1.89
C THR A 103 -11.03 7.14 3.01
N SER A 104 -10.23 6.07 3.16
CA SER A 104 -10.42 5.02 4.18
C SER A 104 -11.76 4.26 4.09
N HIS A 105 -12.39 4.24 2.91
CA HIS A 105 -13.61 3.45 2.65
C HIS A 105 -13.31 2.05 2.12
N GLU A 106 -12.12 1.87 1.55
CA GLU A 106 -11.57 0.58 1.13
C GLU A 106 -10.23 0.38 1.83
N GLU A 107 -9.95 -0.85 2.24
CA GLU A 107 -8.63 -1.22 2.76
C GLU A 107 -7.67 -1.50 1.60
N LEU A 108 -6.40 -1.15 1.78
CA LEU A 108 -5.35 -1.49 0.81
C LEU A 108 -4.89 -2.93 1.03
N ASN A 109 -5.13 -3.80 0.05
CA ASN A 109 -4.69 -5.19 0.07
C ASN A 109 -3.36 -5.36 -0.65
N PHE A 110 -2.25 -5.21 0.08
CA PHE A 110 -0.91 -5.36 -0.50
C PHE A 110 -0.61 -6.79 -0.95
N SER A 111 -1.15 -7.81 -0.29
CA SER A 111 -1.04 -9.21 -0.71
C SER A 111 -2.41 -9.74 -1.15
N GLY A 112 -2.38 -10.77 -1.98
CA GLY A 112 -3.56 -11.56 -2.31
C GLY A 112 -4.29 -12.14 -1.09
N PRO A 113 -5.50 -12.69 -1.26
CA PRO A 113 -6.21 -13.39 -0.19
C PRO A 113 -5.45 -14.64 0.29
N ASP A 114 -5.66 -15.02 1.55
CA ASP A 114 -5.11 -16.25 2.15
C ASP A 114 -5.84 -17.52 1.71
N ASP A 115 -7.09 -17.38 1.26
CA ASP A 115 -7.96 -18.48 0.85
C ASP A 115 -7.88 -18.69 -0.67
N ILE A 116 -7.36 -19.84 -1.06
CA ILE A 116 -7.43 -20.39 -2.42
C ILE A 116 -8.49 -21.49 -2.44
N SER A 117 -9.74 -21.12 -2.18
CA SER A 117 -10.86 -22.02 -2.42
C SER A 117 -10.94 -22.32 -3.93
N PRO A 118 -10.96 -23.60 -4.35
CA PRO A 118 -10.98 -23.99 -5.76
C PRO A 118 -12.28 -23.62 -6.47
#